data_AF-A0AAU5CIB5-F1
#
_entry.id   AF-A0AAU5CIB5-F1
#
_cell.length_a   1.000
_cell.length_b   1.000
_cell.length_c   1.000
_cell.angle_alpha   90.00
_cell.angle_beta   90.00
_cell.angle_gamma   90.00
#
_symmetry.space_group_name_H-M   'P 1'
#
loop_
_entity.id
_entity.type
_entity.pdbx_description
1 polymer ?
#
loop_
_entity_poly.entity_id
_entity_poly.type
_entity_poly.pdbx_seq_one_letter_code
_entity_poly.pdbx_strand_id
1 'polypeptide(L)'
;MSERSDLEALAAALDAYEPPSAEWTDELWDLYERTEAEEHVLRAKPDDWTDELWEQYRSTEVPEPHAPLTQEQEELFTQERDRERRASALQHLLETLRERLESTGLREPARAADLAERWVRTNLPAHPAVRLLSELGAPHGEAALLRLVVDDTLDREDRQVVREPLMMLRKPRNRALGQQPQEDEAPLLPPAVRGLADAWGMDGRWVQAAINRENVAAVRAALEALLPARRTAVPEPPPEMVTRGDEEPEVPPDWVRVRMLLRALTPHPRTVTRERLAEVRREAERMGLETCVDFAERWTTRLGAWLAGQMFSWLCAASREPVDLAPWAVDLAEQYVLRGFAAEDAERFLDLSTDIDPRSVAALGRLRESGAI
;
A
#
# COMPACT_ATOMS: atom_id res chain seq x y z
N MET A 1 -29.95 4.77 -22.04
CA MET A 1 -29.76 6.23 -22.22
C MET A 1 -28.53 6.49 -23.09
N SER A 2 -28.36 7.70 -23.64
CA SER A 2 -27.15 8.02 -24.43
C SER A 2 -26.02 8.49 -23.51
N GLU A 3 -24.75 8.21 -23.85
CA GLU A 3 -23.58 8.58 -23.04
C GLU A 3 -23.58 10.06 -22.66
N ARG A 4 -23.88 10.92 -23.63
CA ARG A 4 -23.98 12.37 -23.44
C ARG A 4 -25.02 12.73 -22.38
N SER A 5 -26.17 12.05 -22.39
CA SER A 5 -27.24 12.26 -21.41
C SER A 5 -26.78 11.86 -20.00
N ASP A 6 -26.03 10.77 -19.88
CA ASP A 6 -25.53 10.29 -18.58
C ASP A 6 -24.46 11.25 -18.02
N LEU A 7 -23.56 11.76 -18.87
CA LEU A 7 -22.56 12.76 -18.50
C LEU A 7 -23.19 14.11 -18.12
N GLU A 8 -24.21 14.56 -18.85
CA GLU A 8 -24.95 15.78 -18.53
C GLU A 8 -25.75 15.63 -17.22
N ALA A 9 -26.36 14.47 -17.00
CA ALA A 9 -27.05 14.16 -15.74
C ALA A 9 -26.10 14.13 -14.55
N LEU A 10 -24.93 13.49 -14.69
CA LEU A 10 -23.91 13.46 -13.64
C LEU A 10 -23.38 14.87 -13.34
N ALA A 11 -23.10 15.68 -14.36
CA ALA A 11 -22.65 17.05 -14.18
C ALA A 11 -23.68 17.89 -13.41
N ALA A 12 -24.93 17.87 -13.84
CA ALA A 12 -26.02 18.62 -13.20
C ALA A 12 -26.27 18.15 -11.76
N ALA A 13 -26.19 16.83 -11.51
CA ALA A 13 -26.34 16.29 -10.17
C ALA A 13 -25.19 16.69 -9.24
N LEU A 14 -23.95 16.76 -9.75
CA LEU A 14 -22.79 17.28 -9.01
C LEU A 14 -22.86 18.81 -8.78
N ASP A 15 -23.51 19.56 -9.68
CA ASP A 15 -23.77 21.01 -9.48
C ASP A 15 -24.81 21.26 -8.39
N ALA A 16 -25.77 20.34 -8.23
CA ALA A 16 -26.85 20.45 -7.24
C ALA A 16 -26.55 19.71 -5.91
N TYR A 17 -25.37 19.12 -5.78
CA TYR A 17 -24.96 18.43 -4.56
C TYR A 17 -24.40 19.43 -3.55
N GLU A 18 -24.95 19.40 -2.34
CA GLU A 18 -24.52 20.25 -1.24
C GLU A 18 -23.90 19.37 -0.14
N PRO A 19 -22.76 19.78 0.45
CA PRO A 19 -22.19 19.08 1.59
C PRO A 19 -23.12 19.17 2.81
N PRO A 20 -22.92 18.30 3.83
CA PRO A 20 -23.67 18.40 5.08
C PRO A 20 -23.63 19.81 5.67
N SER A 21 -24.73 20.24 6.28
CA SER A 21 -24.79 21.51 7.00
C SER A 21 -23.71 21.55 8.10
N ALA A 22 -23.13 22.72 8.34
CA ALA A 22 -22.20 22.94 9.46
C ALA A 22 -22.89 22.84 10.84
N GLU A 23 -24.22 22.67 10.86
CA GLU A 23 -25.05 22.52 12.06
C GLU A 23 -25.02 21.09 12.63
N TRP A 24 -24.51 20.11 11.88
CA TRP A 24 -24.34 18.74 12.36
C TRP A 24 -23.30 18.66 13.48
N THR A 25 -23.69 18.06 14.60
CA THR A 25 -22.82 17.71 15.73
C THR A 25 -22.74 16.18 15.85
N ASP A 26 -21.74 15.66 16.56
CA ASP A 26 -21.61 14.22 16.83
C ASP A 26 -22.88 13.67 17.49
N GLU A 27 -23.48 14.40 18.44
CA GLU A 27 -24.74 14.03 19.09
C GLU A 27 -25.93 13.97 18.11
N LEU A 28 -25.96 14.84 17.09
CA LEU A 28 -27.00 14.80 16.06
C LEU A 28 -26.79 13.64 15.10
N TRP A 29 -25.54 13.30 14.76
CA TRP A 29 -25.21 12.11 13.97
C TRP A 29 -25.64 10.83 14.68
N ASP A 30 -25.28 10.68 15.96
CA ASP A 30 -25.69 9.54 16.79
C ASP A 30 -27.22 9.41 16.84
N LEU A 31 -27.92 10.55 16.98
CA LEU A 31 -29.38 10.56 17.00
C LEU A 31 -29.96 10.19 15.63
N TYR A 32 -29.39 10.69 14.53
CA TYR A 32 -29.82 10.37 13.16
C TYR A 32 -29.64 8.89 12.84
N GLU A 33 -28.46 8.34 13.11
CA GLU A 33 -28.15 6.92 12.91
C GLU A 33 -29.10 6.03 13.71
N ARG A 34 -29.38 6.42 14.96
CA ARG A 34 -30.38 5.73 15.78
C ARG A 34 -31.77 5.83 15.17
N THR A 35 -32.22 7.00 14.73
CA THR A 35 -33.53 7.17 14.08
C THR A 35 -33.64 6.31 12.81
N GLU A 36 -32.59 6.27 11.97
CA GLU A 36 -32.57 5.42 10.78
C GLU A 36 -32.59 3.92 11.12
N ALA A 37 -31.84 3.50 12.14
CA ALA A 37 -31.86 2.12 12.63
C ALA A 37 -33.26 1.74 13.16
N GLU A 38 -33.89 2.62 13.95
CA GLU A 38 -35.26 2.46 14.44
C GLU A 38 -36.25 2.33 13.27
N GLU A 39 -36.21 3.25 12.29
CA GLU A 39 -37.06 3.18 11.11
C GLU A 39 -36.81 1.93 10.25
N HIS A 40 -35.55 1.52 10.08
CA HIS A 40 -35.18 0.33 9.32
C HIS A 40 -35.74 -0.94 9.97
N VAL A 41 -35.52 -1.09 11.28
CA VAL A 41 -36.04 -2.20 12.09
C VAL A 41 -37.58 -2.18 12.14
N LEU A 42 -38.23 -1.03 12.01
CA LEU A 42 -39.70 -0.94 12.02
C LEU A 42 -40.35 -1.06 10.64
N ARG A 43 -39.58 -0.99 9.54
CA ARG A 43 -40.13 -0.89 8.17
C ARG A 43 -40.80 -2.18 7.68
N ALA A 44 -40.22 -3.34 7.93
CA ALA A 44 -40.81 -4.63 7.55
C ALA A 44 -40.12 -5.81 8.23
N LYS A 45 -40.91 -6.73 8.78
CA LYS A 45 -40.43 -8.05 9.20
C LYS A 45 -40.04 -8.86 7.94
N PRO A 46 -38.86 -9.50 7.88
CA PRO A 46 -38.54 -10.45 6.81
C PRO A 46 -39.55 -11.60 6.73
N ASP A 47 -39.95 -11.98 5.52
CA ASP A 47 -41.00 -12.99 5.29
C ASP A 47 -40.65 -14.38 5.86
N ASP A 48 -39.36 -14.68 5.98
CA ASP A 48 -38.80 -15.93 6.49
C ASP A 48 -38.60 -15.95 8.02
N TRP A 49 -38.93 -14.85 8.72
CA TRP A 49 -38.77 -14.74 10.17
C TRP A 49 -40.08 -14.99 10.94
N THR A 50 -39.97 -15.75 12.03
CA THR A 50 -41.07 -15.92 12.99
C THR A 50 -41.31 -14.62 13.76
N ASP A 51 -42.53 -14.42 14.27
CA ASP A 51 -42.86 -13.24 15.09
C ASP A 51 -41.97 -13.16 16.34
N GLU A 52 -41.59 -14.31 16.90
CA GLU A 52 -40.76 -14.40 18.10
C GLU A 52 -39.29 -14.02 17.82
N LEU A 53 -38.74 -14.44 16.67
CA LEU A 53 -37.39 -14.02 16.23
C LEU A 53 -37.36 -12.54 15.87
N TRP A 54 -38.42 -12.05 15.23
CA TRP A 54 -38.55 -10.63 14.94
C TRP A 54 -38.62 -9.79 16.21
N GLU A 55 -39.41 -10.20 17.21
CA GLU A 55 -39.47 -9.50 18.50
C GLU A 55 -38.13 -9.49 19.22
N GLN A 56 -37.41 -10.62 19.20
CA GLN A 56 -36.09 -10.72 19.81
C GLN A 56 -35.07 -9.81 19.11
N TYR A 57 -35.07 -9.76 17.77
CA TYR A 57 -34.22 -8.85 17.01
C TYR A 57 -34.57 -7.39 17.26
N ARG A 58 -35.86 -7.01 17.19
CA ARG A 58 -36.31 -5.64 17.48
C ARG A 58 -35.91 -5.18 18.87
N SER A 59 -36.06 -6.03 19.89
CA SER A 59 -35.69 -5.71 21.27
C SER A 59 -34.17 -5.67 21.52
N THR A 60 -33.38 -6.30 20.65
CA THR A 60 -31.91 -6.28 20.73
C THR A 60 -31.32 -5.07 19.99
N GLU A 61 -31.82 -4.77 18.80
CA GLU A 61 -31.32 -3.67 17.94
C GLU A 61 -31.91 -2.30 18.33
N VAL A 62 -33.10 -2.26 18.91
CA VAL A 62 -33.77 -1.04 19.38
C VAL A 62 -34.30 -1.25 20.81
N PRO A 63 -33.42 -1.24 21.82
CA PRO A 63 -33.84 -1.54 23.20
C PRO A 63 -34.73 -0.45 23.82
N GLU A 64 -34.55 0.82 23.42
CA GLU A 64 -35.41 1.94 23.85
C GLU A 64 -35.59 2.94 22.68
N PRO A 65 -36.81 3.40 22.36
CA PRO A 65 -36.99 4.45 21.35
C PRO A 65 -36.47 5.80 21.85
N HIS A 66 -35.85 6.59 20.97
CA HIS A 66 -35.40 7.93 21.33
C HIS A 66 -36.58 8.90 21.61
N ALA A 67 -36.31 10.02 22.30
CA ALA A 67 -37.31 11.06 22.50
C ALA A 67 -37.78 11.66 21.15
N PRO A 68 -39.03 12.15 21.03
CA PRO A 68 -39.49 12.76 19.78
C PRO A 68 -38.55 13.86 19.28
N LEU A 69 -38.28 13.88 17.98
CA LEU A 69 -37.44 14.88 17.35
C LEU A 69 -38.09 16.26 17.48
N THR A 70 -37.26 17.29 17.63
CA THR A 70 -37.69 18.68 17.47
C THR A 70 -37.91 19.00 15.99
N GLN A 71 -38.69 20.05 15.69
CA GLN A 71 -38.92 20.45 14.29
C GLN A 71 -37.61 20.77 13.55
N GLU A 72 -36.65 21.41 14.21
CA GLU A 72 -35.34 21.72 13.63
C GLU A 72 -34.56 20.43 13.29
N GLN A 73 -34.61 19.41 14.15
CA GLN A 73 -34.02 18.10 13.89
C GLN A 73 -34.72 17.36 12.74
N GLU A 74 -36.07 17.40 12.67
CA GLU A 74 -36.83 16.80 11.57
C GLU A 74 -36.47 17.42 10.21
N GLU A 75 -36.31 18.75 10.16
CA GLU A 75 -35.89 19.47 8.96
C GLU A 75 -34.46 19.08 8.54
N LEU A 76 -33.52 19.03 9.49
CA LEU A 76 -32.13 18.58 9.24
C LEU A 76 -32.06 17.13 8.75
N PHE A 77 -32.78 16.22 9.38
CA PHE A 77 -32.79 14.80 9.00
C PHE A 77 -33.43 14.59 7.63
N THR A 78 -34.46 15.38 7.29
CA THR A 78 -35.07 15.37 5.96
C THR A 78 -34.08 15.83 4.88
N GLN A 79 -33.34 16.91 5.15
CA GLN A 79 -32.29 17.40 4.26
C GLN A 79 -31.19 16.35 4.05
N GLU A 80 -30.79 15.66 5.11
CA GLU A 80 -29.77 14.62 5.06
C GLU A 80 -30.20 13.38 4.26
N ARG A 81 -31.44 12.90 4.47
CA ARG A 81 -32.03 11.85 3.63
C ARG A 81 -32.12 12.26 2.16
N ASP A 82 -32.44 13.52 1.88
CA ASP A 82 -32.41 14.06 0.51
C ASP A 82 -30.99 14.06 -0.07
N ARG A 83 -29.99 14.42 0.74
CA ARG A 83 -28.57 14.36 0.37
C ARG A 83 -28.13 12.93 0.06
N GLU A 84 -28.46 11.96 0.91
CA GLU A 84 -28.17 10.53 0.70
C GLU A 84 -28.84 9.98 -0.57
N ARG A 85 -30.11 10.36 -0.81
CA ARG A 85 -30.81 10.01 -2.06
C ARG A 85 -30.08 10.57 -3.28
N ARG A 86 -29.62 11.83 -3.21
CA ARG A 86 -28.83 12.45 -4.29
C ARG A 86 -27.47 11.76 -4.47
N ALA A 87 -26.76 11.44 -3.39
CA ALA A 87 -25.49 10.71 -3.42
C ALA A 87 -25.65 9.31 -4.05
N SER A 88 -26.73 8.61 -3.72
CA SER A 88 -27.07 7.30 -4.29
C SER A 88 -27.40 7.40 -5.78
N ALA A 89 -28.18 8.41 -6.20
CA ALA A 89 -28.47 8.67 -7.61
C ALA A 89 -27.20 9.02 -8.41
N LEU A 90 -26.33 9.84 -7.82
CA LEU A 90 -25.00 10.15 -8.33
C LEU A 90 -24.17 8.87 -8.52
N GLN A 91 -24.15 7.97 -7.52
CA GLN A 91 -23.35 6.75 -7.58
C GLN A 91 -23.85 5.82 -8.69
N HIS A 92 -25.18 5.74 -8.87
CA HIS A 92 -25.77 4.99 -9.96
C HIS A 92 -25.40 5.53 -11.35
N LEU A 93 -25.33 6.85 -11.51
CA LEU A 93 -24.88 7.48 -12.76
C LEU A 93 -23.40 7.17 -13.04
N LEU A 94 -22.56 7.23 -12.01
CA LEU A 94 -21.15 6.88 -12.13
C LEU A 94 -20.95 5.40 -12.52
N GLU A 95 -21.71 4.49 -11.89
CA GLU A 95 -21.69 3.06 -12.21
C GLU A 95 -22.18 2.80 -13.64
N THR A 96 -23.23 3.51 -14.09
CA THR A 96 -23.70 3.43 -15.48
C THR A 96 -22.62 3.82 -16.49
N LEU A 97 -21.81 4.85 -16.20
CA LEU A 97 -20.67 5.23 -17.04
C LEU A 97 -19.58 4.15 -17.03
N ARG A 98 -19.36 3.51 -15.88
CA ARG A 98 -18.41 2.41 -15.70
C ARG A 98 -18.81 1.18 -16.50
N GLU A 99 -20.05 0.72 -16.37
CA GLU A 99 -20.60 -0.40 -17.16
C GLU A 99 -20.53 -0.13 -18.68
N ARG A 100 -20.76 1.12 -19.08
CA ARG A 100 -20.63 1.55 -20.48
C ARG A 100 -19.19 1.49 -20.97
N LEU A 101 -18.24 1.96 -20.15
CA LEU A 101 -16.81 1.88 -20.42
C LEU A 101 -16.37 0.42 -20.64
N GLU A 102 -16.79 -0.50 -19.77
CA GLU A 102 -16.48 -1.93 -19.88
C GLU A 102 -17.09 -2.60 -21.12
N SER A 103 -18.34 -2.26 -21.44
CA SER A 103 -19.10 -2.93 -22.51
C SER A 103 -18.81 -2.40 -23.92
N THR A 104 -18.69 -1.09 -24.08
CA THR A 104 -18.64 -0.43 -25.40
C THR A 104 -17.57 0.65 -25.52
N GLY A 105 -16.90 0.99 -24.42
CA GLY A 105 -16.03 2.16 -24.33
C GLY A 105 -16.83 3.47 -24.21
N LEU A 106 -16.11 4.56 -23.94
CA LEU A 106 -16.66 5.92 -23.87
C LEU A 106 -16.19 6.76 -25.05
N ARG A 107 -17.08 7.58 -25.61
CA ARG A 107 -16.79 8.55 -26.66
C ARG A 107 -16.15 9.83 -26.12
N GLU A 108 -16.48 10.21 -24.88
CA GLU A 108 -15.99 11.40 -24.18
C GLU A 108 -15.22 11.03 -22.89
N PRO A 109 -14.14 10.21 -22.96
CA PRO A 109 -13.43 9.73 -21.76
C PRO A 109 -12.80 10.87 -20.95
N ALA A 110 -12.38 11.97 -21.59
CA ALA A 110 -11.87 13.16 -20.91
C ALA A 110 -12.93 13.78 -19.99
N ARG A 111 -14.17 13.92 -20.48
CA ARG A 111 -15.27 14.51 -19.72
C ARG A 111 -15.70 13.61 -18.56
N ALA A 112 -15.71 12.29 -18.77
CA ALA A 112 -15.95 11.33 -17.70
C ALA A 112 -14.88 11.44 -16.60
N ALA A 113 -13.60 11.58 -16.97
CA ALA A 113 -12.51 11.79 -16.02
C ALA A 113 -12.67 13.09 -15.23
N ASP A 114 -13.01 14.20 -15.89
CA ASP A 114 -13.21 15.49 -15.22
C ASP A 114 -14.36 15.44 -14.20
N LEU A 115 -15.46 14.73 -14.52
CA LEU A 115 -16.58 14.53 -13.60
C LEU A 115 -16.23 13.62 -12.43
N ALA A 116 -15.45 12.57 -12.66
CA ALA A 116 -14.96 11.70 -11.58
C ALA A 116 -13.94 12.42 -10.69
N GLU A 117 -13.08 13.28 -11.22
CA GLU A 117 -12.21 14.13 -10.41
C GLU A 117 -13.03 15.11 -9.56
N ARG A 118 -14.04 15.73 -10.16
CA ARG A 118 -14.96 16.63 -9.46
C ARG A 118 -15.72 15.91 -8.34
N TRP A 119 -16.19 14.68 -8.58
CA TRP A 119 -16.83 13.84 -7.56
C TRP A 119 -16.00 13.77 -6.28
N VAL A 120 -14.71 13.43 -6.41
CA VAL A 120 -13.80 13.30 -5.25
C VAL A 120 -13.65 14.65 -4.54
N ARG A 121 -13.50 15.75 -5.30
CA ARG A 121 -13.42 17.10 -4.72
C ARG A 121 -14.69 17.58 -4.03
N THR A 122 -15.84 16.96 -4.31
CA THR A 122 -17.12 17.27 -3.65
C THR A 122 -17.27 16.52 -2.31
N ASN A 123 -16.22 15.83 -1.84
CA ASN A 123 -16.24 15.05 -0.59
C ASN A 123 -17.28 13.93 -0.59
N LEU A 124 -17.61 13.41 -1.78
CA LEU A 124 -18.33 12.16 -1.94
C LEU A 124 -17.33 11.00 -1.78
N PRO A 125 -17.77 9.80 -1.37
CA PRO A 125 -16.88 8.65 -1.20
C PRO A 125 -15.99 8.46 -2.44
N ALA A 126 -14.67 8.51 -2.27
CA ALA A 126 -13.76 8.58 -3.41
C ALA A 126 -13.66 7.27 -4.21
N HIS A 127 -13.90 6.13 -3.56
CA HIS A 127 -13.65 4.81 -4.15
C HIS A 127 -14.35 4.56 -5.50
N PRO A 128 -15.66 4.84 -5.68
CA PRO A 128 -16.33 4.70 -6.98
C PRO A 128 -15.68 5.54 -8.09
N ALA A 129 -15.40 6.83 -7.81
CA ALA A 129 -14.81 7.74 -8.79
C ALA A 129 -13.37 7.35 -9.15
N VAL A 130 -12.56 7.03 -8.14
CA VAL A 130 -11.20 6.54 -8.30
C VAL A 130 -11.17 5.25 -9.12
N ARG A 131 -12.11 4.33 -8.90
CA ARG A 131 -12.25 3.11 -9.71
C ARG A 131 -12.53 3.44 -11.17
N LEU A 132 -13.47 4.34 -11.47
CA LEU A 132 -13.72 4.80 -12.84
C LEU A 132 -12.46 5.43 -13.47
N LEU A 133 -11.75 6.28 -12.73
CA LEU A 133 -10.48 6.88 -13.20
C LEU A 133 -9.41 5.81 -13.48
N SER A 134 -9.32 4.78 -12.64
CA SER A 134 -8.41 3.65 -12.86
C SER A 134 -8.75 2.91 -14.16
N GLU A 135 -10.03 2.59 -14.37
CA GLU A 135 -10.50 1.87 -15.55
C GLU A 135 -10.37 2.69 -16.84
N LEU A 136 -10.52 4.02 -16.76
CA LEU A 136 -10.25 4.95 -17.86
C LEU A 136 -8.78 4.93 -18.31
N GLY A 137 -7.85 4.64 -17.40
CA GLY A 137 -6.43 4.51 -17.69
C GLY A 137 -5.77 5.79 -18.25
N ALA A 138 -4.66 5.61 -18.97
CA ALA A 138 -3.93 6.72 -19.59
C ALA A 138 -4.56 7.13 -20.95
N PRO A 139 -4.61 8.44 -21.29
CA PRO A 139 -4.03 9.54 -20.52
C PRO A 139 -4.98 10.16 -19.49
N HIS A 140 -6.30 9.99 -19.62
CA HIS A 140 -7.28 10.81 -18.90
C HIS A 140 -7.41 10.45 -17.42
N GLY A 141 -7.60 9.17 -17.12
CA GLY A 141 -7.67 8.66 -15.76
C GLY A 141 -6.37 8.88 -14.99
N GLU A 142 -5.23 8.57 -15.61
CA GLU A 142 -3.90 8.82 -15.01
C GLU A 142 -3.71 10.31 -14.67
N ALA A 143 -4.04 11.22 -15.59
CA ALA A 143 -3.89 12.66 -15.37
C ALA A 143 -4.78 13.19 -14.25
N ALA A 144 -6.02 12.69 -14.13
CA ALA A 144 -6.93 13.06 -13.04
C ALA A 144 -6.42 12.55 -11.69
N LEU A 145 -6.01 11.28 -11.60
CA LEU A 145 -5.45 10.71 -10.37
C LEU A 145 -4.18 11.45 -9.91
N LEU A 146 -3.33 11.88 -10.84
CA LEU A 146 -2.16 12.71 -10.52
C LEU A 146 -2.52 14.07 -9.94
N ARG A 147 -3.64 14.67 -10.38
CA ARG A 147 -4.10 15.94 -9.80
C ARG A 147 -4.67 15.72 -8.41
N LEU A 148 -5.48 14.68 -8.23
CA LEU A 148 -6.07 14.33 -6.93
C LEU A 148 -5.02 13.97 -5.87
N VAL A 149 -3.97 13.23 -6.24
CA VAL A 149 -3.00 12.75 -5.24
C VAL A 149 -2.16 13.87 -4.60
N VAL A 150 -1.96 14.97 -5.33
CA VAL A 150 -1.23 16.16 -4.86
C VAL A 150 -2.16 17.27 -4.36
N ASP A 151 -3.47 17.05 -4.40
CA ASP A 151 -4.49 17.99 -3.95
C ASP A 151 -4.50 18.04 -2.42
N ASP A 152 -4.03 19.13 -1.84
CA ASP A 152 -3.91 19.30 -0.38
C ASP A 152 -5.25 19.61 0.29
N THR A 153 -6.30 19.86 -0.49
CA THR A 153 -7.67 20.02 0.03
C THR A 153 -8.35 18.70 0.32
N LEU A 154 -7.85 17.59 -0.24
CA LEU A 154 -8.35 16.25 0.05
C LEU A 154 -7.76 15.75 1.37
N ASP A 155 -8.56 15.00 2.12
CA ASP A 155 -8.09 14.36 3.33
C ASP A 155 -6.99 13.33 3.02
N ARG A 156 -6.39 12.78 4.08
CA ARG A 156 -5.29 11.82 3.94
C ARG A 156 -5.78 10.47 3.40
N GLU A 157 -7.02 10.08 3.69
CA GLU A 157 -7.60 8.78 3.36
C GLU A 157 -7.99 8.71 1.89
N ASP A 158 -8.65 9.74 1.36
CA ASP A 158 -8.99 9.88 -0.05
C ASP A 158 -7.74 9.93 -0.92
N ARG A 159 -6.73 10.72 -0.52
CA ARG A 159 -5.42 10.69 -1.21
C ARG A 159 -4.82 9.30 -1.19
N GLN A 160 -5.04 8.54 -0.13
CA GLN A 160 -4.56 7.17 -0.03
C GLN A 160 -5.31 6.22 -0.99
N VAL A 161 -6.64 6.36 -1.09
CA VAL A 161 -7.48 5.63 -2.05
C VAL A 161 -7.06 5.95 -3.49
N VAL A 162 -6.68 7.20 -3.79
CA VAL A 162 -6.19 7.64 -5.11
C VAL A 162 -4.82 7.04 -5.47
N ARG A 163 -3.89 6.94 -4.49
CA ARG A 163 -2.50 6.53 -4.72
C ARG A 163 -2.37 5.13 -5.29
N GLU A 164 -3.10 4.15 -4.74
CA GLU A 164 -2.93 2.75 -5.11
C GLU A 164 -3.30 2.48 -6.59
N PRO A 165 -4.47 2.92 -7.08
CA PRO A 165 -4.82 2.79 -8.49
C PRO A 165 -3.85 3.53 -9.43
N LEU A 166 -3.37 4.73 -9.04
CA LEU A 166 -2.35 5.45 -9.80
C LEU A 166 -1.04 4.65 -9.91
N MET A 167 -0.60 4.04 -8.81
CA MET A 167 0.58 3.16 -8.82
C MET A 167 0.38 1.96 -9.73
N MET A 168 -0.81 1.35 -9.73
CA MET A 168 -1.13 0.21 -10.59
C MET A 168 -1.16 0.59 -12.07
N LEU A 169 -1.72 1.76 -12.42
CA LEU A 169 -1.70 2.28 -13.78
C LEU A 169 -0.29 2.57 -14.30
N ARG A 170 0.60 3.07 -13.44
CA ARG A 170 1.99 3.40 -13.80
C ARG A 170 2.93 2.20 -13.80
N LYS A 171 2.55 1.11 -13.13
CA LYS A 171 3.37 -0.10 -12.99
C LYS A 171 3.85 -0.68 -14.33
N PRO A 172 3.04 -0.81 -15.40
CA PRO A 172 3.52 -1.28 -16.71
C PRO A 172 4.59 -0.36 -17.31
N ARG A 173 4.37 0.97 -17.30
CA ARG A 173 5.35 1.96 -17.78
C ARG A 173 6.65 1.89 -16.98
N ASN A 174 6.55 1.86 -15.65
CA ASN A 174 7.71 1.82 -14.76
C ASN A 174 8.51 0.52 -14.93
N ARG A 175 7.84 -0.61 -15.13
CA ARG A 175 8.49 -1.88 -15.47
C ARG A 175 9.18 -1.83 -16.82
N ALA A 176 8.53 -1.27 -17.85
CA ALA A 176 9.13 -1.11 -19.17
C ALA A 176 10.39 -0.24 -19.11
N LEU A 177 10.35 0.87 -18.35
CA LEU A 177 11.51 1.69 -18.06
C LEU A 177 12.60 0.88 -17.35
N GLY A 178 12.28 0.17 -16.27
CA GLY A 178 13.25 -0.62 -15.50
C GLY A 178 13.89 -1.79 -16.26
N GLN A 179 13.33 -2.18 -17.41
CA GLN A 179 13.88 -3.19 -18.32
C GLN A 179 14.78 -2.61 -19.42
N GLN A 180 14.85 -1.29 -19.57
CA GLN A 180 15.70 -0.66 -20.57
C GLN A 180 17.19 -0.91 -20.29
N PRO A 181 18.04 -0.98 -21.32
CA PRO A 181 19.49 -1.05 -21.16
C PRO A 181 20.03 0.09 -20.32
N GLN A 182 21.07 -0.20 -19.54
CA GLN A 182 21.68 0.74 -18.60
C GLN A 182 22.91 1.44 -19.17
N GLU A 183 22.85 1.80 -20.45
CA GLU A 183 23.96 2.48 -21.12
C GLU A 183 24.27 3.77 -20.36
N ASP A 184 25.53 3.93 -19.94
CA ASP A 184 26.05 5.09 -19.21
C ASP A 184 25.47 5.38 -17.80
N GLU A 185 24.73 4.44 -17.20
CA GLU A 185 24.21 4.63 -15.83
C GLU A 185 25.26 4.32 -14.75
N ALA A 186 25.27 5.10 -13.66
CA ALA A 186 26.23 4.95 -12.57
C ALA A 186 25.72 3.94 -11.52
N PRO A 187 26.34 2.74 -11.39
CA PRO A 187 25.90 1.74 -10.43
C PRO A 187 26.12 2.19 -8.98
N LEU A 188 25.13 1.96 -8.12
CA LEU A 188 25.21 2.29 -6.69
C LEU A 188 25.55 1.06 -5.83
N LEU A 189 25.19 -0.14 -6.28
CA LEU A 189 25.51 -1.37 -5.56
C LEU A 189 26.91 -1.93 -5.91
N PRO A 190 27.60 -2.56 -4.95
CA PRO A 190 28.90 -3.18 -5.19
C PRO A 190 28.87 -4.23 -6.32
N PRO A 191 29.99 -4.45 -7.04
CA PRO A 191 30.05 -5.42 -8.13
C PRO A 191 29.59 -6.84 -7.75
N ALA A 192 29.97 -7.32 -6.56
CA ALA A 192 29.58 -8.64 -6.06
C ALA A 192 28.04 -8.80 -5.95
N VAL A 193 27.36 -7.72 -5.57
CA VAL A 193 25.90 -7.69 -5.43
C VAL A 193 25.22 -7.58 -6.80
N ARG A 194 25.78 -6.78 -7.71
CA ARG A 194 25.25 -6.64 -9.08
C ARG A 194 25.33 -7.94 -9.88
N GLY A 195 26.27 -8.82 -9.55
CA GLY A 195 26.36 -10.17 -10.11
C GLY A 195 25.19 -11.09 -9.73
N LEU A 196 24.44 -10.76 -8.67
CA LEU A 196 23.28 -11.52 -8.19
C LEU A 196 21.99 -11.14 -8.95
N ALA A 197 22.04 -11.06 -10.28
CA ALA A 197 21.03 -10.41 -11.10
C ALA A 197 19.57 -10.82 -10.78
N ASP A 198 19.31 -12.01 -10.24
CA ASP A 198 17.97 -12.52 -9.93
C ASP A 198 17.56 -12.45 -8.43
N ALA A 199 18.30 -11.73 -7.58
CA ALA A 199 18.10 -11.70 -6.12
C ALA A 199 17.13 -10.62 -5.59
N TRP A 200 16.38 -9.95 -6.47
CA TRP A 200 15.55 -8.82 -6.10
C TRP A 200 14.04 -9.17 -6.16
N GLY A 201 13.39 -9.28 -4.99
CA GLY A 201 11.93 -9.36 -4.82
C GLY A 201 11.36 -10.76 -4.60
N MET A 202 10.06 -10.85 -4.29
CA MET A 202 9.32 -12.10 -4.00
C MET A 202 9.33 -13.10 -5.17
N ASP A 203 9.52 -12.60 -6.39
CA ASP A 203 9.53 -13.39 -7.64
C ASP A 203 10.96 -13.66 -8.15
N GLY A 204 11.98 -13.22 -7.39
CA GLY A 204 13.38 -13.39 -7.74
C GLY A 204 13.80 -14.85 -7.68
N ARG A 205 14.34 -15.37 -8.80
CA ARG A 205 14.82 -16.76 -8.90
C ARG A 205 15.93 -17.08 -7.90
N TRP A 206 16.52 -16.10 -7.22
CA TRP A 206 17.56 -16.35 -6.23
C TRP A 206 17.07 -17.13 -5.01
N VAL A 207 15.80 -16.96 -4.60
CA VAL A 207 15.17 -17.82 -3.57
C VAL A 207 15.08 -19.27 -4.04
N GLN A 208 15.10 -19.50 -5.36
CA GLN A 208 15.07 -20.81 -6.01
C GLN A 208 16.44 -21.28 -6.51
N ALA A 209 17.51 -20.50 -6.26
CA ALA A 209 18.85 -20.87 -6.69
C ALA A 209 19.32 -22.11 -5.94
N ALA A 210 19.88 -23.08 -6.68
CA ALA A 210 20.43 -24.29 -6.09
C ALA A 210 21.58 -23.96 -5.13
N ILE A 211 21.64 -24.65 -4.01
CA ILE A 211 22.72 -24.52 -3.04
C ILE A 211 23.92 -25.28 -3.61
N ASN A 212 24.89 -24.54 -4.12
CA ASN A 212 26.15 -25.08 -4.63
C ASN A 212 27.30 -24.13 -4.26
N ARG A 213 28.54 -24.61 -4.41
CA ARG A 213 29.73 -23.85 -4.00
C ARG A 213 29.86 -22.49 -4.69
N GLU A 214 29.48 -22.39 -5.95
CA GLU A 214 29.57 -21.13 -6.72
C GLU A 214 28.59 -20.09 -6.17
N ASN A 215 27.34 -20.50 -5.92
CA ASN A 215 26.31 -19.63 -5.37
C ASN A 215 26.63 -19.24 -3.92
N VAL A 216 27.15 -20.16 -3.11
CA VAL A 216 27.60 -19.86 -1.74
C VAL A 216 28.76 -18.85 -1.75
N ALA A 217 29.73 -19.00 -2.65
CA ALA A 217 30.82 -18.05 -2.78
C ALA A 217 30.34 -16.66 -3.25
N ALA A 218 29.36 -16.62 -4.17
CA ALA A 218 28.75 -15.37 -4.63
C ALA A 218 27.97 -14.67 -3.50
N VAL A 219 27.18 -15.41 -2.73
CA VAL A 219 26.45 -14.89 -1.56
C VAL A 219 27.41 -14.35 -0.51
N ARG A 220 28.46 -15.10 -0.19
CA ARG A 220 29.51 -14.64 0.73
C ARG A 220 30.11 -13.31 0.26
N ALA A 221 30.56 -13.24 -0.99
CA ALA A 221 31.17 -12.03 -1.52
C ALA A 221 30.21 -10.83 -1.50
N ALA A 222 28.92 -11.07 -1.74
CA ALA A 222 27.90 -10.03 -1.68
C ALA A 222 27.60 -9.57 -0.24
N LEU A 223 27.52 -10.48 0.73
CA LEU A 223 27.38 -10.14 2.15
C LEU A 223 28.61 -9.38 2.66
N GLU A 224 29.82 -9.84 2.36
CA GLU A 224 31.04 -9.10 2.72
C GLU A 224 31.06 -7.69 2.12
N ALA A 225 30.57 -7.52 0.88
CA ALA A 225 30.51 -6.22 0.21
C ALA A 225 29.39 -5.29 0.69
N LEU A 226 28.31 -5.83 1.26
CA LEU A 226 27.16 -5.06 1.77
C LEU A 226 27.32 -4.68 3.24
N LEU A 227 28.19 -5.35 3.99
CA LEU A 227 28.38 -5.12 5.42
C LEU A 227 28.82 -3.66 5.68
N PRO A 228 28.04 -2.87 6.43
CA PRO A 228 28.43 -1.51 6.77
C PRO A 228 29.67 -1.46 7.67
N ALA A 229 30.57 -0.51 7.43
CA ALA A 229 31.77 -0.31 8.25
C ALA A 229 31.46 0.11 9.70
N ARG A 230 30.28 0.70 9.93
CA ARG A 230 29.81 1.20 11.23
C ARG A 230 28.34 0.83 11.44
N ARG A 231 27.91 0.83 12.70
CA ARG A 231 26.50 0.63 13.04
C ARG A 231 25.64 1.71 12.40
N THR A 232 24.52 1.31 11.82
CA THR A 232 23.53 2.24 11.27
C THR A 232 22.87 3.05 12.39
N ALA A 233 22.47 4.29 12.08
CA ALA A 233 21.79 5.13 13.07
C ALA A 233 20.40 4.61 13.44
N VAL A 234 19.73 3.98 12.48
CA VAL A 234 18.45 3.29 12.62
C VAL A 234 18.62 1.90 12.02
N PRO A 235 18.07 0.83 12.62
CA PRO A 235 18.07 -0.49 12.01
C PRO A 235 17.54 -0.44 10.58
N GLU A 236 18.25 -1.05 9.64
CA GLU A 236 17.84 -1.17 8.25
C GLU A 236 17.74 -2.66 7.88
N PRO A 237 16.74 -3.10 7.10
CA PRO A 237 15.60 -2.30 6.65
C PRO A 237 14.67 -1.90 7.82
N PRO A 238 13.75 -0.95 7.63
CA PRO A 238 12.71 -0.70 8.63
C PRO A 238 11.92 -2.02 8.86
N PRO A 239 11.43 -2.26 10.09
CA PRO A 239 10.65 -3.46 10.39
C PRO A 239 9.52 -3.65 9.39
N GLU A 240 9.27 -4.90 8.98
CA GLU A 240 8.14 -5.18 8.09
C GLU A 240 6.83 -4.83 8.81
N MET A 241 5.91 -4.15 8.12
CA MET A 241 4.56 -3.99 8.66
C MET A 241 3.89 -5.37 8.66
N VAL A 242 3.63 -5.88 9.87
CA VAL A 242 2.76 -7.03 10.07
C VAL A 242 1.35 -6.48 10.24
N THR A 243 0.53 -6.52 9.19
CA THR A 243 -0.92 -6.37 9.35
C THR A 243 -1.44 -7.59 10.10
N ARG A 244 -1.68 -7.44 11.41
CA ARG A 244 -2.26 -8.49 12.25
C ARG A 244 -3.78 -8.39 12.25
N GLY A 245 -4.45 -9.43 11.76
CA GLY A 245 -5.88 -9.67 12.04
C GLY A 245 -6.86 -8.62 11.54
N ASP A 246 -8.02 -8.57 12.20
CA ASP A 246 -9.20 -7.73 11.90
C ASP A 246 -9.07 -6.27 12.41
N GLU A 247 -7.87 -5.83 12.79
CA GLU A 247 -7.63 -4.42 13.15
C GLU A 247 -7.73 -3.56 11.87
N GLU A 248 -8.34 -2.37 12.00
CA GLU A 248 -8.40 -1.41 10.90
C GLU A 248 -6.98 -1.21 10.33
N PRO A 249 -6.76 -1.43 9.02
CA PRO A 249 -5.43 -1.46 8.47
C PRO A 249 -4.78 -0.09 8.65
N GLU A 250 -3.77 -0.01 9.53
CA GLU A 250 -2.94 1.19 9.67
C GLU A 250 -2.47 1.64 8.28
N VAL A 251 -2.64 2.93 7.98
CA VAL A 251 -2.24 3.49 6.69
C VAL A 251 -0.76 3.18 6.46
N PRO A 252 -0.40 2.47 5.37
CA PRO A 252 0.97 2.06 5.17
C PRO A 252 1.88 3.29 5.11
N PRO A 253 3.04 3.26 5.78
CA PRO A 253 4.02 4.33 5.67
C PRO A 253 4.54 4.41 4.23
N ASP A 254 4.88 5.61 3.78
CA ASP A 254 5.23 5.90 2.38
C ASP A 254 6.39 5.05 1.84
N TRP A 255 7.30 4.60 2.72
CA TRP A 255 8.39 3.72 2.31
C TRP A 255 7.88 2.40 1.70
N VAL A 256 6.70 1.90 2.09
CA VAL A 256 6.10 0.71 1.47
C VAL A 256 5.77 0.98 0.00
N ARG A 257 5.21 2.15 -0.30
CA ARG A 257 4.88 2.56 -1.68
C ARG A 257 6.13 2.83 -2.52
N VAL A 258 7.13 3.48 -1.94
CA VAL A 258 8.42 3.67 -2.60
C VAL A 258 9.11 2.33 -2.90
N ARG A 259 9.01 1.34 -2.00
CA ARG A 259 9.50 -0.03 -2.24
C ARG A 259 8.82 -0.66 -3.47
N MET A 260 7.53 -0.42 -3.69
CA MET A 260 6.85 -0.89 -4.91
C MET A 260 7.35 -0.19 -6.18
N LEU A 261 7.60 1.12 -6.13
CA LEU A 261 8.20 1.86 -7.25
C LEU A 261 9.60 1.33 -7.58
N LEU A 262 10.42 1.07 -6.56
CA LEU A 262 11.74 0.45 -6.71
C LEU A 262 11.66 -0.91 -7.38
N ARG A 263 10.72 -1.77 -6.97
CA ARG A 263 10.52 -3.08 -7.62
C ARG A 263 10.17 -2.95 -9.11
N ALA A 264 9.48 -1.88 -9.52
CA ALA A 264 9.16 -1.66 -10.93
C ALA A 264 10.33 -1.05 -11.72
N LEU A 265 10.99 -0.02 -11.18
CA LEU A 265 12.03 0.75 -11.88
C LEU A 265 13.44 0.15 -11.74
N THR A 266 13.70 -0.57 -10.67
CA THR A 266 14.96 -1.26 -10.39
C THR A 266 14.70 -2.75 -10.11
N PRO A 267 14.26 -3.53 -11.12
CA PRO A 267 13.85 -4.92 -10.91
C PRO A 267 14.99 -5.88 -10.56
N HIS A 268 16.26 -5.45 -10.67
CA HIS A 268 17.44 -6.28 -10.43
C HIS A 268 18.49 -5.48 -9.65
N PRO A 269 19.40 -6.11 -8.88
CA PRO A 269 20.45 -5.37 -8.18
C PRO A 269 21.36 -4.58 -9.14
N ARG A 270 21.61 -5.11 -10.35
CA ARG A 270 22.34 -4.40 -11.40
C ARG A 270 21.65 -3.11 -11.85
N THR A 271 20.32 -3.03 -11.74
CA THR A 271 19.52 -1.86 -12.12
C THR A 271 19.42 -0.79 -11.03
N VAL A 272 20.08 -0.99 -9.88
CA VAL A 272 20.18 0.03 -8.83
C VAL A 272 21.31 1.01 -9.19
N THR A 273 20.93 2.07 -9.90
CA THR A 273 21.81 3.15 -10.37
C THR A 273 21.35 4.50 -9.87
N ARG A 274 22.21 5.51 -9.95
CA ARG A 274 21.90 6.89 -9.54
C ARG A 274 20.73 7.44 -10.34
N GLU A 275 20.71 7.19 -11.64
CA GLU A 275 19.70 7.66 -12.57
C GLU A 275 18.34 7.00 -12.30
N ARG A 276 18.34 5.70 -11.99
CA ARG A 276 17.10 4.97 -11.66
C ARG A 276 16.54 5.38 -10.31
N LEU A 277 17.38 5.58 -9.29
CA LEU A 277 16.91 6.13 -8.01
C LEU A 277 16.41 7.57 -8.14
N ALA A 278 16.98 8.37 -9.04
CA ALA A 278 16.43 9.68 -9.37
C ALA A 278 15.05 9.58 -10.04
N GLU A 279 14.84 8.61 -10.94
CA GLU A 279 13.51 8.37 -11.52
C GLU A 279 12.50 7.90 -10.47
N VAL A 280 12.90 6.97 -9.58
CA VAL A 280 12.05 6.53 -8.47
C VAL A 280 11.66 7.72 -7.60
N ARG A 281 12.61 8.62 -7.29
CA ARG A 281 12.33 9.84 -6.53
C ARG A 281 11.33 10.74 -7.26
N ARG A 282 11.54 11.00 -8.56
CA ARG A 282 10.61 11.81 -9.37
C ARG A 282 9.20 11.21 -9.39
N GLU A 283 9.09 9.89 -9.52
CA GLU A 283 7.81 9.19 -9.48
C GLU A 283 7.15 9.25 -8.09
N ALA A 284 7.94 9.11 -7.02
CA ALA A 284 7.45 9.26 -5.65
C ALA A 284 6.92 10.68 -5.38
N GLU A 285 7.66 11.71 -5.80
CA GLU A 285 7.24 13.12 -5.70
C GLU A 285 5.93 13.38 -6.48
N ARG A 286 5.80 12.83 -7.70
CA ARG A 286 4.56 12.92 -8.50
C ARG A 286 3.35 12.24 -7.85
N MET A 287 3.58 11.26 -6.97
CA MET A 287 2.54 10.54 -6.22
C MET A 287 2.30 11.16 -4.83
N GLY A 288 2.86 12.34 -4.56
CA GLY A 288 2.74 13.01 -3.27
C GLY A 288 3.29 12.17 -2.12
N LEU A 289 4.33 11.37 -2.36
CA LEU A 289 5.04 10.61 -1.33
C LEU A 289 6.20 11.43 -0.79
N GLU A 290 6.45 11.31 0.51
CA GLU A 290 7.58 12.00 1.13
C GLU A 290 8.93 11.48 0.60
N THR A 291 9.79 12.41 0.19
CA THR A 291 11.16 12.12 -0.25
C THR A 291 12.17 12.92 0.58
N CYS A 292 13.45 12.53 0.52
CA CYS A 292 14.52 13.19 1.25
C CYS A 292 15.66 13.61 0.32
N VAL A 293 16.51 14.54 0.78
CA VAL A 293 17.64 15.06 -0.02
C VAL A 293 18.59 13.92 -0.40
N ASP A 294 18.90 13.04 0.56
CA ASP A 294 19.81 11.90 0.40
C ASP A 294 19.08 10.62 -0.07
N PHE A 295 18.02 10.77 -0.88
CA PHE A 295 17.15 9.68 -1.32
C PHE A 295 17.95 8.48 -1.86
N ALA A 296 18.90 8.73 -2.75
CA ALA A 296 19.68 7.66 -3.38
C ALA A 296 20.54 6.88 -2.37
N GLU A 297 21.18 7.56 -1.42
CA GLU A 297 22.00 6.94 -0.38
C GLU A 297 21.15 6.12 0.59
N ARG A 298 20.08 6.72 1.10
CA ARG A 298 19.14 6.06 2.02
C ARG A 298 18.53 4.81 1.39
N TRP A 299 18.08 4.92 0.15
CA TRP A 299 17.46 3.79 -0.53
C TRP A 299 18.48 2.74 -0.95
N THR A 300 19.70 3.11 -1.37
CA THR A 300 20.76 2.11 -1.64
C THR A 300 21.08 1.29 -0.38
N THR A 301 21.17 1.95 0.78
CA THR A 301 21.37 1.29 2.08
C THR A 301 20.24 0.29 2.39
N ARG A 302 18.98 0.73 2.24
CA ARG A 302 17.79 -0.12 2.43
C ARG A 302 17.73 -1.31 1.48
N LEU A 303 17.97 -1.07 0.19
CA LEU A 303 18.03 -2.10 -0.85
C LEU A 303 19.11 -3.13 -0.50
N GLY A 304 20.29 -2.67 -0.04
CA GLY A 304 21.36 -3.53 0.44
C GLY A 304 20.95 -4.39 1.64
N ALA A 305 20.24 -3.81 2.61
CA ALA A 305 19.78 -4.52 3.80
C ALA A 305 18.73 -5.59 3.44
N TRP A 306 17.77 -5.27 2.58
CA TRP A 306 16.82 -6.25 2.06
C TRP A 306 17.47 -7.37 1.25
N LEU A 307 18.51 -7.06 0.46
CA LEU A 307 19.28 -8.08 -0.26
C LEU A 307 20.02 -9.01 0.71
N ALA A 308 20.65 -8.46 1.73
CA ALA A 308 21.32 -9.26 2.76
C ALA A 308 20.33 -10.15 3.53
N GLY A 309 19.16 -9.63 3.91
CA GLY A 309 18.12 -10.41 4.57
C GLY A 309 17.61 -11.59 3.72
N GLN A 310 17.42 -11.37 2.41
CA GLN A 310 17.09 -12.46 1.47
C GLN A 310 18.21 -13.49 1.36
N MET A 311 19.48 -13.07 1.38
CA MET A 311 20.62 -13.98 1.37
C MET A 311 20.69 -14.82 2.65
N PHE A 312 20.50 -14.23 3.84
CA PHE A 312 20.41 -15.00 5.09
C PHE A 312 19.22 -15.96 5.08
N SER A 313 18.05 -15.52 4.59
CA SER A 313 16.88 -16.39 4.41
C SER A 313 17.18 -17.59 3.50
N TRP A 314 17.91 -17.38 2.41
CA TRP A 314 18.34 -18.44 1.51
C TRP A 314 19.34 -19.40 2.19
N LEU A 315 20.29 -18.88 2.97
CA LEU A 315 21.22 -19.70 3.77
C LEU A 315 20.47 -20.53 4.84
N CYS A 316 19.39 -20.01 5.44
CA CYS A 316 18.52 -20.77 6.36
C CYS A 316 17.85 -21.96 5.66
N ALA A 317 17.39 -21.79 4.41
CA ALA A 317 16.83 -22.90 3.64
C ALA A 317 17.89 -23.96 3.32
N ALA A 318 19.17 -23.55 3.22
CA ALA A 318 20.31 -24.38 2.92
C ALA A 318 20.89 -25.17 4.10
N SER A 319 20.59 -24.75 5.33
CA SER A 319 21.17 -25.30 6.56
C SER A 319 20.84 -26.79 6.81
N ARG A 320 19.97 -27.39 6.00
CA ARG A 320 19.69 -28.84 6.01
C ARG A 320 20.85 -29.70 5.48
N GLU A 321 21.87 -29.12 4.84
CA GLU A 321 23.12 -29.81 4.47
C GLU A 321 24.32 -29.18 5.22
N PRO A 322 24.74 -29.74 6.37
CA PRO A 322 25.35 -28.99 7.47
C PRO A 322 26.83 -28.58 7.35
N VAL A 323 27.58 -29.01 6.34
CA VAL A 323 29.07 -28.97 6.42
C VAL A 323 29.72 -27.83 5.63
N ASP A 324 29.06 -27.28 4.60
CA ASP A 324 29.70 -26.33 3.66
C ASP A 324 29.32 -24.84 3.89
N LEU A 325 28.34 -24.52 4.75
CA LEU A 325 27.90 -23.13 5.01
C LEU A 325 28.86 -22.33 5.91
N ALA A 326 29.79 -23.02 6.56
CA ALA A 326 31.07 -22.53 7.05
C ALA A 326 31.07 -21.42 8.15
N PRO A 327 32.17 -21.35 8.95
CA PRO A 327 32.45 -20.31 9.95
C PRO A 327 32.01 -18.89 9.60
N TRP A 328 32.25 -18.52 8.35
CA TRP A 328 32.10 -17.15 7.87
C TRP A 328 30.63 -16.69 7.92
N ALA A 329 29.65 -17.59 7.76
CA ALA A 329 28.24 -17.19 7.73
C ALA A 329 27.76 -16.76 9.13
N VAL A 330 28.18 -17.48 10.17
CA VAL A 330 27.94 -17.11 11.57
C VAL A 330 28.65 -15.81 11.92
N ASP A 331 29.94 -15.68 11.54
CA ASP A 331 30.73 -14.47 11.80
C ASP A 331 30.16 -13.23 11.08
N LEU A 332 29.63 -13.40 9.87
CA LEU A 332 28.95 -12.32 9.15
C LEU A 332 27.58 -12.01 9.78
N ALA A 333 26.76 -13.02 10.09
CA ALA A 333 25.45 -12.78 10.70
C ALA A 333 25.57 -12.00 12.01
N GLU A 334 26.52 -12.37 12.88
CA GLU A 334 26.81 -11.61 14.11
C GLU A 334 27.18 -10.15 13.81
N GLN A 335 28.05 -9.92 12.82
CA GLN A 335 28.41 -8.56 12.42
C GLN A 335 27.21 -7.77 11.88
N TYR A 336 26.36 -8.37 11.06
CA TYR A 336 25.15 -7.74 10.53
C TYR A 336 24.21 -7.29 11.66
N VAL A 337 23.98 -8.15 12.66
CA VAL A 337 23.21 -7.79 13.87
C VAL A 337 23.87 -6.64 14.63
N LEU A 338 25.18 -6.72 14.92
CA LEU A 338 25.92 -5.64 15.60
C LEU A 338 25.90 -4.31 14.84
N ARG A 339 25.82 -4.35 13.51
CA ARG A 339 25.71 -3.17 12.66
C ARG A 339 24.29 -2.63 12.51
N GLY A 340 23.26 -3.34 13.01
CA GLY A 340 21.87 -2.95 12.82
C GLY A 340 21.45 -3.01 11.34
N PHE A 341 22.00 -3.95 10.59
CA PHE A 341 21.77 -4.06 9.15
C PHE A 341 21.33 -5.50 8.84
N ALA A 342 20.15 -5.68 8.22
CA ALA A 342 19.46 -6.96 8.09
C ALA A 342 19.43 -7.76 9.40
N ALA A 343 19.28 -7.07 10.53
CA ALA A 343 19.51 -7.64 11.86
C ALA A 343 18.53 -8.78 12.18
N GLU A 344 17.24 -8.59 11.93
CA GLU A 344 16.21 -9.62 12.19
C GLU A 344 16.46 -10.90 11.39
N ASP A 345 16.81 -10.78 10.10
CA ASP A 345 17.12 -11.92 9.24
C ASP A 345 18.40 -12.64 9.66
N ALA A 346 19.43 -11.88 10.04
CA ALA A 346 20.71 -12.42 10.49
C ALA A 346 20.59 -13.10 11.87
N GLU A 347 19.83 -12.51 12.81
CA GLU A 347 19.50 -13.12 14.09
C GLU A 347 18.72 -14.42 13.89
N ARG A 348 17.69 -14.40 13.04
CA ARG A 348 16.92 -15.59 12.69
C ARG A 348 17.80 -16.67 12.07
N PHE A 349 18.78 -16.30 11.23
CA PHE A 349 19.75 -17.26 10.70
C PHE A 349 20.60 -17.89 11.81
N LEU A 350 21.09 -17.10 12.77
CA LEU A 350 21.84 -17.61 13.92
C LEU A 350 20.99 -18.57 14.77
N ASP A 351 19.74 -18.19 15.05
CA ASP A 351 18.80 -19.00 15.84
C ASP A 351 18.50 -20.34 15.16
N LEU A 352 18.20 -20.34 13.86
CA LEU A 352 17.97 -21.56 13.09
C LEU A 352 19.23 -22.42 12.89
N SER A 353 20.41 -21.88 13.16
CA SER A 353 21.70 -22.55 12.99
C SER A 353 22.28 -23.09 14.30
N THR A 354 21.58 -22.97 15.45
CA THR A 354 22.10 -23.42 16.76
C THR A 354 22.31 -24.92 16.84
N ASP A 355 21.45 -25.70 16.18
CA ASP A 355 21.51 -27.17 16.19
C ASP A 355 22.58 -27.72 15.23
N ILE A 356 23.13 -26.86 14.38
CA ILE A 356 24.06 -27.22 13.30
C ILE A 356 25.48 -26.71 13.60
N ASP A 357 25.61 -25.50 14.17
CA ASP A 357 26.89 -24.89 14.51
C ASP A 357 26.87 -24.31 15.94
N PRO A 358 27.70 -24.84 16.87
CA PRO A 358 27.74 -24.35 18.25
C PRO A 358 28.21 -22.89 18.36
N ARG A 359 28.85 -22.32 17.34
CA ARG A 359 29.23 -20.91 17.33
C ARG A 359 28.04 -19.97 17.22
N SER A 360 26.94 -20.42 16.64
CA SER A 360 25.69 -19.65 16.58
C SER A 360 25.17 -19.37 17.98
N VAL A 361 25.21 -20.37 18.88
CA VAL A 361 24.85 -20.21 20.30
C VAL A 361 25.77 -19.18 20.98
N ALA A 362 27.08 -19.28 20.74
CA ALA A 362 28.04 -18.34 21.31
C ALA A 362 27.84 -16.90 20.78
N ALA A 363 27.53 -16.74 19.50
CA ALA A 363 27.24 -15.45 18.89
C ALA A 363 25.95 -14.83 19.47
N LEU A 364 24.85 -15.59 19.55
CA LEU A 364 23.61 -15.14 20.18
C LEU A 364 23.83 -14.73 21.64
N GLY A 365 24.66 -15.47 22.39
CA GLY A 365 25.05 -15.09 23.75
C GLY A 365 25.72 -13.71 23.80
N ARG A 366 26.73 -13.48 22.96
CA ARG A 366 27.43 -12.18 22.87
C ARG A 366 26.49 -11.05 22.44
N LEU A 367 25.59 -11.31 21.50
CA LEU A 367 24.63 -10.31 21.01
C LEU A 367 23.66 -9.87 22.13
N ARG A 368 23.12 -10.81 22.91
CA ARG A 368 22.28 -10.52 24.08
C ARG A 368 23.03 -9.75 25.17
N GLU A 369 24.27 -10.15 25.47
CA GLU A 369 25.11 -9.45 26.45
C GLU A 369 25.41 -8.00 26.04
N SER A 370 25.54 -7.75 24.74
CA SER A 370 25.79 -6.41 24.18
C SER A 370 24.53 -5.55 24.05
N GLY A 371 23.33 -6.12 24.28
CA GLY A 371 22.05 -5.45 24.03
C GLY A 371 21.78 -5.15 22.55
N ALA A 372 22.38 -5.93 21.65
CA ALA A 372 22.15 -5.81 20.21
C ALA A 372 20.86 -6.51 19.77
N ILE A 373 20.44 -7.53 20.52
CA ILE A 373 19.16 -8.24 20.43
C ILE A 373 18.55 -8.41 21.81
#